data_AF-A0A514ZZX7-F1
#
_entry.id   AF-A0A514ZZX7-F1
#
_cell.length_a   1.000
_cell.length_b   1.000
_cell.length_c   1.000
_cell.angle_alpha   90.00
_cell.angle_beta   90.00
_cell.angle_gamma   90.00
#
_symmetry.space_group_name_H-M   'P 1'
#
loop_
_entity.id
_entity.type
_entity.pdbx_description
1 polymer ?
#
loop_
_entity_poly.entity_id
_entity_poly.type
_entity_poly.pdbx_seq_one_letter_code
_entity_poly.pdbx_strand_id
1 'polypeptide(L)'
;MAVELSEAKGSLKATAEELGITPQILTRWRRERVVTPGTPAVSRAQVSQEQQEIIRLKKELKQAELDRIAEATRYLKKGGRHLLQERREIFRFIKAHQREFPVETGPPVRICKVLLVSRSSYYYWLAQRPTKRASENEAITQLISSLFTSQ
;
A
#
# COMPACT_ATOMS: atom_id res chain seq x y z
N MET A 1 -1.35 10.72 -55.62
CA MET A 1 -0.10 10.60 -56.39
C MET A 1 1.08 10.01 -55.62
N ALA A 2 1.72 10.70 -54.67
CA ALA A 2 2.95 10.17 -54.03
C ALA A 2 2.75 8.86 -53.23
N VAL A 3 1.65 8.74 -52.48
CA VAL A 3 1.31 7.52 -51.71
C VAL A 3 1.00 6.33 -52.64
N GLU A 4 0.28 6.58 -53.74
CA GLU A 4 -0.12 5.59 -54.75
C GLU A 4 1.09 5.04 -55.51
N LEU A 5 2.04 5.91 -55.87
CA LEU A 5 3.30 5.50 -56.48
C LEU A 5 4.12 4.61 -55.53
N SER A 6 4.09 4.89 -54.22
CA SER A 6 4.77 4.05 -53.23
C SER A 6 4.11 2.68 -53.02
N GLU A 7 2.80 2.59 -53.27
CA GLU A 7 2.05 1.34 -53.18
C GLU A 7 2.26 0.49 -54.43
N ALA A 8 2.28 1.11 -55.61
CA ALA A 8 2.57 0.45 -56.88
C ALA A 8 4.01 -0.07 -56.98
N LYS A 9 5.00 0.67 -56.45
CA LYS A 9 6.42 0.28 -56.46
C LYS A 9 6.83 -0.61 -55.27
N GLY A 10 5.97 -0.77 -54.25
CA GLY A 10 6.24 -1.59 -53.06
C GLY A 10 7.38 -1.12 -52.13
N SER A 11 8.17 -0.11 -52.53
CA SER A 11 9.31 0.40 -51.78
C SER A 11 9.14 1.88 -51.43
N LEU A 12 8.94 2.12 -50.13
CA LEU A 12 8.82 3.47 -49.57
C LEU A 12 10.11 4.28 -49.70
N LYS A 13 11.27 3.64 -49.52
CA LYS A 13 12.57 4.32 -49.55
C LYS A 13 12.94 4.79 -50.96
N ALA A 14 12.77 3.92 -51.96
CA ALA A 14 13.07 4.25 -53.34
C ALA A 14 12.15 5.37 -53.87
N THR A 15 10.86 5.31 -53.53
CA THR A 15 9.89 6.35 -53.90
C THR A 15 10.19 7.68 -53.20
N ALA A 16 10.68 7.64 -51.96
CA ALA A 16 11.07 8.83 -51.21
C ALA A 16 12.29 9.53 -51.83
N GLU A 17 13.30 8.76 -52.22
CA GLU A 17 14.52 9.25 -52.86
C GLU A 17 14.23 9.86 -54.25
N GLU A 18 13.38 9.22 -55.05
CA GLU A 18 12.97 9.72 -56.38
C GLU A 18 12.17 11.02 -56.31
N LEU A 19 11.37 11.18 -55.25
CA LEU A 19 10.57 12.38 -55.01
C LEU A 19 11.31 13.45 -54.18
N GLY A 20 12.54 13.18 -53.75
CA GLY A 20 13.33 14.11 -52.93
C GLY A 20 12.74 14.40 -51.54
N ILE A 21 11.93 13.48 -51.00
CA ILE A 21 11.26 13.64 -49.71
C ILE A 21 11.76 12.60 -48.69
N THR A 22 11.67 12.92 -47.40
CA THR A 22 12.04 11.96 -46.36
C THR A 22 11.04 10.79 -46.31
N PRO A 23 11.49 9.52 -46.22
CA PRO A 23 10.60 8.35 -46.13
C PRO A 23 9.54 8.41 -45.02
N GLN A 24 9.83 9.18 -43.97
CA GLN A 24 8.91 9.43 -42.85
C GLN A 24 7.63 10.17 -43.27
N ILE A 25 7.72 11.07 -44.26
CA ILE A 25 6.58 11.83 -44.79
C ILE A 25 5.62 10.89 -45.54
N LEU A 26 6.16 10.01 -46.39
CA LEU A 26 5.35 8.99 -47.08
C LEU A 26 4.70 8.01 -46.10
N THR A 27 5.42 7.62 -45.05
CA THR A 27 4.89 6.73 -43.99
C THR A 27 3.73 7.39 -43.25
N ARG A 28 3.86 8.68 -42.95
CA ARG A 28 2.80 9.48 -42.32
C ARG A 28 1.58 9.63 -43.22
N TRP A 29 1.77 10.02 -44.48
CA TRP A 29 0.66 10.18 -45.43
C TRP A 29 -0.06 8.86 -45.72
N ARG A 30 0.65 7.73 -45.75
CA ARG A 30 0.02 6.40 -45.85
C ARG A 30 -0.90 6.13 -44.65
N ARG A 31 -0.46 6.44 -43.43
CA ARG A 31 -1.30 6.31 -42.22
C ARG A 31 -2.52 7.23 -42.27
N GLU A 32 -2.32 8.48 -42.67
CA GLU A 32 -3.40 9.47 -42.80
C GLU A 32 -4.42 9.09 -43.88
N ARG A 33 -4.01 8.38 -44.94
CA ARG A 33 -4.91 7.88 -45.99
C ARG A 33 -5.73 6.66 -45.56
N VAL A 34 -5.16 5.79 -44.72
CA VAL A 34 -5.88 4.63 -44.13
C VAL A 34 -6.91 5.10 -43.09
N VAL A 35 -6.65 6.22 -42.42
CA VAL A 35 -7.62 6.90 -41.56
C VAL A 35 -8.58 7.70 -42.44
N THR A 36 -9.54 7.01 -43.04
CA THR A 36 -10.69 7.57 -43.76
C THR A 36 -11.35 8.72 -42.98
N PRO A 37 -11.80 9.82 -43.62
CA PRO A 37 -12.49 10.94 -42.97
C PRO A 37 -13.92 10.55 -42.56
N GLY A 38 -14.05 9.62 -41.61
CA GLY A 38 -15.34 9.06 -41.21
C GLY A 38 -15.30 8.16 -39.97
N THR A 39 -14.13 7.77 -39.46
CA THR A 39 -14.07 7.21 -38.10
C THR A 39 -14.15 8.37 -37.11
N PRO A 40 -15.22 8.49 -36.30
CA PRO A 40 -15.19 9.41 -35.19
C PRO A 40 -14.05 8.93 -34.31
N ALA A 41 -13.00 9.74 -34.20
CA ALA A 41 -12.12 9.64 -33.06
C ALA A 41 -13.03 9.80 -31.86
N VAL A 42 -13.42 8.69 -31.23
CA VAL A 42 -14.07 8.66 -29.93
C VAL A 42 -13.08 9.32 -29.00
N SER A 43 -13.24 10.64 -28.94
CA SER A 43 -12.75 11.62 -28.00
C SER A 43 -11.69 11.08 -27.03
N ARG A 44 -10.44 11.06 -27.50
CA ARG A 44 -9.24 11.06 -26.63
C ARG A 44 -9.38 12.09 -25.47
N ALA A 45 -10.16 13.15 -25.69
CA ALA A 45 -10.52 14.16 -24.71
C ALA A 45 -11.54 13.70 -23.64
N GLN A 46 -12.59 12.92 -23.97
CA GLN A 46 -13.56 12.45 -22.96
C GLN A 46 -12.97 11.33 -22.11
N VAL A 47 -12.22 10.41 -22.72
CA VAL A 47 -11.45 9.39 -22.00
C VAL A 47 -10.46 10.05 -21.02
N SER A 48 -9.93 11.24 -21.34
CA SER A 48 -9.04 11.99 -20.45
C SER A 48 -9.76 12.61 -19.23
N GLN A 49 -10.99 13.12 -19.37
CA GLN A 49 -11.71 13.72 -18.25
C GLN A 49 -12.15 12.66 -17.23
N GLU A 50 -12.74 11.57 -17.70
CA GLU A 50 -13.13 10.45 -16.83
C GLU A 50 -11.92 9.81 -16.15
N GLN A 51 -10.80 9.66 -16.87
CA GLN A 51 -9.55 9.15 -16.28
C GLN A 51 -8.96 10.09 -15.22
N GLN A 52 -9.02 11.41 -15.45
CA GLN A 52 -8.59 12.40 -14.45
C GLN A 52 -9.45 12.33 -13.19
N GLU A 53 -10.76 12.15 -13.35
CA GLU A 53 -11.69 12.01 -12.25
C GLU A 53 -11.47 10.71 -11.47
N ILE A 54 -11.23 9.59 -12.17
CA ILE A 54 -10.84 8.31 -11.54
C ILE A 54 -9.53 8.46 -10.74
N ILE A 55 -8.52 9.14 -11.28
CA ILE A 55 -7.25 9.37 -10.57
C ILE A 55 -7.47 10.25 -9.33
N ARG A 56 -8.28 11.31 -9.45
CA ARG A 56 -8.62 12.19 -8.34
C ARG A 56 -9.35 11.43 -7.24
N LEU A 57 -10.41 10.68 -7.59
CA LEU A 57 -11.19 9.89 -6.64
C LEU A 57 -10.34 8.82 -5.95
N LYS A 58 -9.45 8.13 -6.70
CA LYS A 58 -8.50 7.18 -6.10
C LYS A 58 -7.55 7.85 -5.11
N LYS A 59 -7.11 9.08 -5.39
CA LYS A 59 -6.25 9.86 -4.50
C LYS A 59 -6.99 10.28 -3.24
N GLU A 60 -8.24 10.76 -3.37
CA GLU A 60 -9.08 11.14 -2.24
C GLU A 60 -9.41 9.94 -1.35
N LEU A 61 -9.72 8.78 -1.94
CA LEU A 61 -10.01 7.55 -1.20
C LEU A 61 -8.77 7.08 -0.42
N LYS A 62 -7.59 7.10 -1.05
CA LYS A 62 -6.33 6.78 -0.39
C LYS A 62 -6.01 7.77 0.74
N GLN A 63 -6.27 9.06 0.54
CA GLN A 63 -6.06 10.07 1.58
C GLN A 63 -7.00 9.85 2.77
N ALA A 64 -8.28 9.59 2.53
CA ALA A 64 -9.26 9.30 3.57
C ALA A 64 -8.92 8.02 4.35
N GLU A 65 -8.40 6.98 3.69
CA GLU A 65 -7.89 5.79 4.38
C GLU A 65 -6.70 6.10 5.29
N LEU A 66 -5.73 6.88 4.78
CA LEU A 66 -4.58 7.31 5.56
C LEU A 66 -4.99 8.16 6.76
N ASP A 67 -5.95 9.07 6.58
CA ASP A 67 -6.47 9.94 7.64
C ASP A 67 -7.21 9.13 8.71
N ARG A 68 -8.03 8.14 8.32
CA ARG A 68 -8.67 7.20 9.27
C ARG A 68 -7.65 6.39 10.06
N ILE A 69 -6.61 5.87 9.39
CA ILE A 69 -5.52 5.14 10.07
C ILE A 69 -4.75 6.09 10.99
N ALA A 70 -4.48 7.31 10.56
CA ALA A 70 -3.78 8.31 11.36
C ALA A 70 -4.60 8.71 12.59
N GLU A 71 -5.90 8.92 12.45
CA GLU A 71 -6.82 9.22 13.55
C GLU A 71 -6.91 8.06 14.54
N ALA A 72 -7.16 6.84 14.06
CA ALA A 72 -7.20 5.64 14.91
C ALA A 72 -5.87 5.42 15.67
N THR A 73 -4.73 5.67 15.00
CA THR A 73 -3.41 5.54 15.63
C THR A 73 -3.01 6.74 16.50
N ARG A 74 -3.63 7.92 16.33
CA ARG A 74 -3.34 9.12 17.13
C ARG A 74 -3.72 8.94 18.58
N TYR A 75 -4.88 8.34 18.84
CA TYR A 75 -5.33 8.01 20.18
C TYR A 75 -4.45 6.93 20.82
N LEU A 76 -4.10 5.88 20.06
CA LEU A 76 -3.21 4.81 20.52
C LEU A 76 -1.80 5.34 20.88
N LYS A 77 -1.26 6.29 20.09
CA LYS A 77 0.05 6.91 20.36
C LYS A 77 0.03 7.89 21.54
N LYS A 78 -1.09 8.58 21.80
CA LYS A 78 -1.22 9.50 22.94
C LYS A 78 -1.43 8.76 24.27
N GLY A 79 -2.15 7.63 24.29
CA GLY A 79 -2.33 6.81 25.50
C GLY A 79 -1.05 6.07 25.91
N GLY A 80 -0.40 5.37 24.98
CA GLY A 80 0.64 4.39 25.33
C GLY A 80 2.08 4.87 25.38
N ARG A 81 2.36 6.17 25.19
CA ARG A 81 3.74 6.66 25.17
C ARG A 81 4.41 6.67 26.55
N HIS A 82 3.62 6.66 27.63
CA HIS A 82 4.11 6.84 29.00
C HIS A 82 3.77 5.69 29.95
N LEU A 83 2.89 4.76 29.57
CA LEU A 83 2.48 3.65 30.43
C LEU A 83 3.13 2.34 29.96
N LEU A 84 4.20 1.93 30.66
CA LEU A 84 4.87 0.64 30.46
C LEU A 84 3.95 -0.57 30.73
N GLN A 85 2.89 -0.38 31.54
CA GLN A 85 1.87 -1.39 31.80
C GLN A 85 1.15 -1.82 30.51
N GLU A 86 0.87 -0.87 29.62
CA GLU A 86 0.17 -1.15 28.36
C GLU A 86 0.96 -2.07 27.45
N ARG A 87 2.30 -1.97 27.40
CA ARG A 87 3.13 -2.90 26.60
C ARG A 87 3.03 -4.34 27.07
N ARG A 88 2.93 -4.57 28.39
CA ARG A 88 2.71 -5.93 28.93
C ARG A 88 1.32 -6.44 28.60
N GLU A 89 0.30 -5.58 28.64
CA GLU A 89 -1.07 -5.94 28.23
C GLU A 89 -1.15 -6.22 26.73
N ILE A 90 -0.51 -5.42 25.88
CA ILE A 90 -0.40 -5.64 24.43
C ILE A 90 0.24 -6.99 24.14
N PHE A 91 1.34 -7.34 24.81
CA PHE A 91 1.98 -8.64 24.61
C PHE A 91 1.14 -9.81 25.13
N ARG A 92 0.40 -9.63 26.23
CA ARG A 92 -0.60 -10.62 26.70
C ARG A 92 -1.72 -10.81 25.69
N PHE A 93 -2.27 -9.71 25.16
CA PHE A 93 -3.31 -9.72 24.13
C PHE A 93 -2.85 -10.46 22.87
N ILE A 94 -1.63 -10.14 22.38
CA ILE A 94 -1.01 -10.83 21.23
C ILE A 94 -0.87 -12.33 21.51
N LYS A 95 -0.42 -12.72 22.71
CA LYS A 95 -0.25 -14.13 23.09
C LYS A 95 -1.60 -14.87 23.17
N ALA A 96 -2.65 -14.23 23.65
CA ALA A 96 -3.98 -14.82 23.77
C ALA A 96 -4.63 -15.05 22.39
N HIS A 97 -4.58 -14.04 21.50
CA HIS A 97 -5.28 -14.07 20.21
C HIS A 97 -4.39 -14.56 19.05
N GLN A 98 -3.19 -15.08 19.33
CA GLN A 98 -2.25 -15.53 18.29
C GLN A 98 -2.82 -16.61 17.36
N ARG A 99 -3.80 -17.40 17.81
CA ARG A 99 -4.39 -18.50 17.04
C ARG A 99 -5.54 -18.06 16.13
N GLU A 100 -6.09 -16.87 16.36
CA GLU A 100 -7.26 -16.35 15.64
C GLU A 100 -6.90 -15.69 14.30
N PHE A 101 -5.59 -15.51 14.01
CA PHE A 101 -5.12 -14.85 12.79
C PHE A 101 -4.40 -15.85 11.87
N PRO A 102 -5.04 -16.30 10.77
CA PRO A 102 -4.44 -17.25 9.85
C PRO A 102 -3.41 -16.62 8.87
N VAL A 103 -2.23 -17.26 8.84
CA VAL A 103 -1.29 -17.51 7.71
C VAL A 103 -0.39 -16.40 7.11
N GLU A 104 0.79 -16.91 6.70
CA GLU A 104 1.89 -16.42 5.82
C GLU A 104 3.06 -15.66 6.43
N THR A 105 2.92 -15.02 7.58
CA THR A 105 4.09 -14.38 8.22
C THR A 105 4.03 -14.45 9.74
N GLY A 106 3.61 -15.57 10.32
CA GLY A 106 3.65 -15.80 11.77
C GLY A 106 2.64 -14.96 12.58
N PRO A 107 2.05 -15.53 13.63
CA PRO A 107 0.94 -14.92 14.36
C PRO A 107 1.24 -13.58 15.08
N PRO A 108 2.48 -13.23 15.50
CA PRO A 108 2.70 -11.93 16.11
C PRO A 108 2.95 -10.80 15.10
N VAL A 109 3.25 -11.06 13.82
CA VAL A 109 3.77 -10.01 12.93
C VAL A 109 2.72 -9.00 12.53
N ARG A 110 1.52 -9.46 12.15
CA ARG A 110 0.40 -8.58 11.77
C ARG A 110 -0.07 -7.77 12.98
N ILE A 111 -0.26 -8.42 14.12
CA ILE A 111 -0.73 -7.75 15.34
C ILE A 111 0.32 -6.75 15.86
N CYS A 112 1.61 -7.09 15.83
CA CYS A 112 2.68 -6.15 16.18
C CYS A 112 2.72 -4.93 15.26
N LYS A 113 2.45 -5.10 13.96
CA LYS A 113 2.39 -3.99 13.00
C LYS A 113 1.18 -3.08 13.26
N VAL A 114 0.01 -3.66 13.54
CA VAL A 114 -1.22 -2.91 13.86
C VAL A 114 -1.07 -2.15 15.18
N LEU A 115 -0.51 -2.79 16.21
CA LEU A 115 -0.32 -2.21 17.54
C LEU A 115 0.98 -1.38 17.65
N LEU A 116 1.72 -1.20 16.55
CA LEU A 116 2.95 -0.42 16.47
C LEU A 116 4.03 -0.81 17.51
N VAL A 117 4.15 -2.11 17.80
CA VAL A 117 5.16 -2.67 18.71
C VAL A 117 6.22 -3.47 17.94
N SER A 118 7.45 -3.49 18.46
CA SER A 118 8.54 -4.26 17.85
C SER A 118 8.37 -5.76 18.07
N ARG A 119 8.60 -6.54 17.00
CA ARG A 119 8.63 -8.01 17.04
C ARG A 119 9.67 -8.53 18.03
N SER A 120 10.88 -7.94 18.01
CA SER A 120 11.97 -8.36 18.89
C SER A 120 11.62 -8.14 20.36
N SER A 121 10.89 -7.07 20.68
CA SER A 121 10.42 -6.82 22.05
C SER A 121 9.38 -7.84 22.51
N TYR A 122 8.49 -8.30 21.62
CA TYR A 122 7.54 -9.37 21.92
C TYR A 122 8.25 -10.69 22.22
N TYR A 123 9.17 -11.12 21.36
CA TYR A 123 9.91 -12.36 21.60
C TYR A 123 10.85 -12.26 22.81
N TYR A 124 11.42 -11.08 23.08
CA TYR A 124 12.18 -10.83 24.30
C TYR A 124 11.31 -10.96 25.55
N TRP A 125 10.10 -10.41 25.53
CA TRP A 125 9.13 -10.58 26.62
C TRP A 125 8.67 -12.04 26.77
N LEU A 126 8.50 -12.77 25.66
CA LEU A 126 8.15 -14.19 25.68
C LEU A 126 9.28 -15.05 26.27
N ALA A 127 10.53 -14.68 26.00
CA ALA A 127 11.72 -15.35 26.50
C ALA A 127 12.16 -14.88 27.90
N GLN A 128 11.54 -13.81 28.44
CA GLN A 128 11.96 -13.22 29.70
C GLN A 128 11.73 -14.18 30.87
N ARG A 129 12.82 -14.47 31.58
CA ARG A 129 12.80 -15.01 32.94
C ARG A 129 12.35 -13.90 33.92
N PRO A 130 11.66 -14.23 35.03
CA PRO A 130 11.26 -13.24 36.02
C PRO A 130 12.50 -12.47 36.51
N THR A 131 12.48 -11.16 36.32
CA THR A 131 13.53 -10.27 36.86
C THR A 131 13.37 -10.14 38.37
N LYS A 132 14.42 -9.75 39.09
CA LYS A 132 14.35 -9.55 40.57
C LYS A 132 13.14 -8.70 40.98
N ARG A 133 12.91 -7.57 40.31
CA ARG A 133 11.72 -6.72 40.51
C ARG A 133 10.39 -7.44 40.28
N ALA A 134 10.32 -8.38 39.34
CA ALA A 134 9.08 -9.13 39.10
C ALA A 134 8.79 -10.08 40.28
N SER A 135 9.82 -10.74 40.80
CA SER A 135 9.69 -11.60 42.00
C SER A 135 9.36 -10.79 43.25
N GLU A 136 9.97 -9.61 43.43
CA GLU A 136 9.66 -8.68 44.53
C GLU A 136 8.20 -8.21 44.46
N ASN A 137 7.73 -7.82 43.27
CA ASN A 137 6.34 -7.42 43.06
C ASN A 137 5.35 -8.56 43.31
N GLU A 138 5.70 -9.79 42.93
CA GLU A 138 4.88 -10.97 43.20
C GLU A 138 4.77 -11.25 44.70
N ALA A 139 5.87 -11.14 45.45
CA ALA A 139 5.87 -11.25 46.91
C ALA A 139 5.00 -10.15 47.57
N ILE A 140 5.11 -8.90 47.09
CA ILE A 140 4.25 -7.80 47.56
C ILE A 140 2.77 -8.08 47.24
N THR A 141 2.48 -8.63 46.05
CA THR A 141 1.11 -8.96 45.65
C THR A 141 0.54 -10.06 46.54
N GLN A 142 1.31 -11.11 46.84
CA GLN A 142 0.92 -12.17 47.77
C GLN A 142 0.68 -11.63 49.18
N LEU A 143 1.52 -10.72 49.67
CA LEU A 143 1.33 -10.05 50.95
C LEU A 143 0.01 -9.27 50.98
N ILE A 144 -0.26 -8.47 49.94
CA ILE A 144 -1.52 -7.73 49.81
C ILE A 144 -2.71 -8.70 49.80
N SER A 145 -2.67 -9.76 48.98
CA SER A 145 -3.73 -10.76 48.93
C SER A 145 -3.96 -11.43 50.30
N SER A 146 -2.91 -11.75 51.06
CA SER A 146 -3.06 -12.31 52.41
C SER A 146 -3.72 -11.35 53.40
N LEU A 147 -3.44 -10.05 53.29
CA LEU A 147 -4.02 -9.02 54.16
C LEU A 147 -5.51 -8.80 53.87
N PHE A 148 -5.91 -8.86 52.60
CA PHE A 148 -7.30 -8.61 52.18
C PHE A 148 -8.19 -9.86 52.20
N THR A 149 -7.62 -11.08 52.24
CA THR A 149 -8.40 -12.33 52.35
C THR A 149 -8.69 -12.71 53.81
N SER A 150 -8.05 -12.04 54.77
CA SER A 150 -8.20 -12.29 56.21
C SER A 150 -9.25 -11.40 56.90
N GLN A 151 -10.13 -10.75 56.12
CA GLN A 151 -11.32 -10.02 56.59
C GLN A 151 -12.59 -10.65 56.05
#